data_AF-A0A6C8H1J4-F1
#
_entry.id   AF-A0A6C8H1J4-F1
#
_cell.length_a   1.000
_cell.length_b   1.000
_cell.length_c   1.000
_cell.angle_alpha   90.00
_cell.angle_beta   90.00
_cell.angle_gamma   90.00
#
_symmetry.space_group_name_H-M   'P 1'
#
loop_
_entity.id
_entity.type
_entity.pdbx_description
1 polymer ?
#
loop_
_entity_poly.entity_id
_entity_poly.type
_entity_poly.pdbx_seq_one_letter_code
_entity_poly.pdbx_strand_id
1 'polypeptide(L)'
;MENKGTNLTPEQALDRLEELYEQSVNALREAIADYVDNGTLPDPHARLNGLFVYPSLSVSWDGATPNPPKTRAFGRFTHPGCYTTTVTRPALFRAYLLEQLNLVYHDYGAHIAVVYHDYGAHMR
;
A
#
# COMPACT_ATOMS: atom_id res chain seq x y z
N MET A 1 16.10 -2.82 11.03
CA MET A 1 16.43 -3.50 9.76
C MET A 1 15.93 -2.61 8.65
N GLU A 2 16.87 -2.10 7.87
CA GLU A 2 16.71 -1.04 6.87
C GLU A 2 15.89 -1.60 5.70
N ASN A 3 14.63 -1.17 5.56
CA ASN A 3 13.78 -1.60 4.45
C ASN A 3 14.19 -0.84 3.16
N LYS A 4 15.42 -1.05 2.71
CA LYS A 4 15.92 -0.69 1.37
C LYS A 4 15.34 -1.71 0.38
N GLY A 5 14.03 -1.65 0.18
CA GLY A 5 13.31 -2.59 -0.66
C GLY A 5 12.26 -1.86 -1.47
N THR A 6 12.62 -1.49 -2.69
CA THR A 6 11.77 -0.87 -3.73
C THR A 6 11.32 0.56 -3.45
N ASN A 7 12.04 1.52 -4.06
CA ASN A 7 11.49 2.85 -4.33
C ASN A 7 10.71 2.77 -5.64
N LEU A 8 9.39 2.72 -5.57
CA LEU A 8 8.51 2.66 -6.73
C LEU A 8 8.24 4.07 -7.27
N THR A 9 8.06 4.21 -8.59
CA THR A 9 7.40 5.41 -9.11
C THR A 9 5.93 5.42 -8.69
N PRO A 10 5.26 6.59 -8.71
CA PRO A 10 3.82 6.67 -8.47
C PRO A 10 3.00 5.67 -9.30
N GLU A 11 3.29 5.52 -10.59
CA GLU A 11 2.60 4.56 -11.47
C GLU A 11 2.85 3.12 -11.05
N GLN A 12 4.11 2.76 -10.79
CA GLN A 12 4.47 1.41 -10.35
C GLN A 12 3.82 1.05 -9.01
N ALA A 13 3.70 2.02 -8.10
CA ALA A 13 3.01 1.84 -6.84
C ALA A 13 1.51 1.57 -7.06
N LEU A 14 0.86 2.30 -7.96
CA LEU A 14 -0.56 2.09 -8.27
C LEU A 14 -0.81 0.74 -8.92
N ASP A 15 0.00 0.36 -9.90
CA ASP A 15 -0.11 -0.93 -10.57
C ASP A 15 0.06 -2.07 -9.56
N ARG A 16 1.01 -1.94 -8.63
CA ARG A 16 1.19 -2.90 -7.55
C ARG A 16 0.02 -2.93 -6.56
N LEU A 17 -0.55 -1.78 -6.20
CA LEU A 17 -1.73 -1.71 -5.34
C LEU A 17 -2.93 -2.43 -6.00
N GLU A 18 -3.15 -2.19 -7.29
CA GLU A 18 -4.21 -2.85 -8.07
C GLU A 18 -4.00 -4.36 -8.13
N GLU A 19 -2.79 -4.81 -8.46
CA GLU A 19 -2.43 -6.22 -8.52
C GLU A 19 -2.72 -6.94 -7.19
N LEU A 20 -2.23 -6.40 -6.08
CA LEU A 20 -2.42 -6.99 -4.75
C LEU A 20 -3.88 -6.96 -4.29
N TYR A 21 -4.60 -5.88 -4.59
CA TYR A 21 -6.02 -5.76 -4.27
C TYR A 21 -6.86 -6.82 -5.01
N GLU A 22 -6.64 -6.97 -6.32
CA GLU A 22 -7.35 -7.96 -7.12
C GLU A 22 -7.00 -9.39 -6.69
N GLN A 23 -5.72 -9.66 -6.35
CA GLN A 23 -5.31 -10.95 -5.79
C GLN A 23 -6.10 -11.29 -4.52
N SER A 24 -6.19 -10.37 -3.56
CA SER A 24 -6.91 -10.62 -2.31
C SER A 24 -8.42 -10.73 -2.48
N VAL A 25 -9.01 -9.93 -3.38
CA VAL A 25 -10.45 -10.00 -3.68
C VAL A 25 -10.81 -11.31 -4.38
N ASN A 26 -10.01 -11.74 -5.35
CA ASN A 26 -10.27 -12.99 -6.07
C ASN A 26 -10.07 -14.20 -5.17
N ALA A 27 -9.00 -14.24 -4.36
CA ALA A 27 -8.81 -15.29 -3.36
C ALA A 27 -9.97 -15.38 -2.37
N LEU A 28 -10.52 -14.24 -1.93
CA LEU A 28 -11.68 -14.24 -1.03
C LEU A 28 -12.94 -14.77 -1.72
N ARG A 29 -13.17 -14.40 -2.99
CA ARG A 29 -14.31 -14.89 -3.77
C ARG A 29 -14.23 -16.40 -3.99
N GLU A 30 -13.06 -16.91 -4.35
CA GLU A 30 -12.80 -18.34 -4.54
C GLU A 30 -13.04 -19.10 -3.23
N ALA A 31 -12.48 -18.63 -2.11
CA ALA A 31 -12.70 -19.27 -0.81
C ALA A 31 -14.18 -19.29 -0.38
N ILE A 32 -14.95 -18.25 -0.72
CA ILE A 32 -16.40 -18.23 -0.46
C ILE A 32 -17.11 -19.24 -1.35
N ALA A 33 -16.77 -19.32 -2.64
CA ALA A 33 -17.35 -20.28 -3.57
C ALA A 33 -17.09 -21.72 -3.12
N ASP A 34 -15.84 -22.05 -2.77
CA ASP A 34 -15.45 -23.38 -2.29
C ASP A 34 -16.18 -23.78 -0.99
N TYR A 35 -16.40 -22.80 -0.11
CA TYR A 35 -17.18 -23.03 1.10
C TYR A 35 -18.67 -23.29 0.80
N VAL A 36 -19.26 -22.54 -0.12
CA VAL A 36 -20.67 -22.71 -0.52
C VAL A 36 -20.88 -24.05 -1.22
N ASP A 37 -19.98 -24.44 -2.12
CA ASP A 37 -20.13 -25.64 -2.93
C ASP A 37 -19.75 -26.91 -2.18
N ASN A 38 -18.67 -26.87 -1.38
CA ASN A 38 -18.04 -28.06 -0.80
C ASN A 38 -17.90 -28.02 0.73
N GLY A 39 -18.32 -26.94 1.40
CA GLY A 39 -18.08 -26.74 2.83
C GLY A 39 -16.60 -26.60 3.20
N THR A 40 -15.73 -26.35 2.23
CA THR A 40 -14.28 -26.27 2.44
C THR A 40 -13.90 -24.94 3.08
N LEU A 41 -13.15 -24.99 4.19
CA LEU A 41 -12.65 -23.79 4.85
C LEU A 41 -11.28 -23.39 4.28
N PRO A 42 -11.00 -22.08 4.11
CA PRO A 42 -9.71 -21.61 3.66
C PRO A 42 -8.61 -21.92 4.68
N ASP A 43 -7.42 -22.26 4.18
CA ASP A 43 -6.24 -22.57 5.00
C ASP A 43 -5.92 -21.42 5.98
N PRO A 44 -5.90 -21.68 7.30
CA PRO A 44 -5.51 -20.70 8.30
C PRO A 44 -4.11 -20.10 8.07
N HIS A 45 -3.15 -20.87 7.54
CA HIS A 45 -1.81 -20.37 7.27
C HIS A 45 -1.79 -19.38 6.11
N ALA A 46 -2.49 -19.69 5.01
CA ALA A 46 -2.65 -18.76 3.90
C ALA A 46 -3.32 -17.44 4.35
N ARG A 47 -4.34 -17.51 5.23
CA ARG A 47 -4.97 -16.31 5.81
C ARG A 47 -4.00 -15.46 6.61
N LEU A 48 -3.15 -16.07 7.43
CA LEU A 48 -2.12 -15.37 8.21
C LEU A 48 -1.06 -14.72 7.32
N ASN A 49 -0.78 -15.31 6.15
CA ASN A 49 0.16 -14.78 5.16
C ASN A 49 -0.43 -13.67 4.26
N GLY A 50 -1.62 -13.14 4.59
CA GLY A 50 -2.18 -11.98 3.91
C GLY A 50 -3.13 -12.30 2.75
N LEU A 51 -3.60 -13.54 2.60
CA LEU A 51 -4.44 -13.97 1.47
C LEU A 51 -5.66 -13.06 1.22
N PHE A 52 -6.28 -12.53 2.27
CA PHE A 52 -7.48 -11.68 2.18
C PHE A 52 -7.23 -10.24 2.64
N VAL A 53 -5.98 -9.79 2.65
CA VAL A 53 -5.61 -8.53 3.29
C VAL A 53 -5.46 -7.40 2.28
N TYR A 54 -5.93 -6.20 2.64
CA TYR A 54 -5.75 -5.01 1.82
C TYR A 54 -4.25 -4.71 1.59
N PRO A 55 -3.90 -4.19 0.41
CA PRO A 55 -2.55 -3.70 0.18
C PRO A 55 -2.27 -2.46 1.03
N SER A 56 -1.00 -2.28 1.39
CA SER A 56 -0.47 -1.20 2.21
C SER A 56 0.44 -0.33 1.37
N LEU A 57 0.19 0.98 1.39
CA LEU A 57 0.99 2.01 0.74
C LEU A 57 1.82 2.72 1.81
N SER A 58 3.15 2.74 1.62
CA SER A 58 4.10 3.41 2.51
C SER A 58 4.87 4.48 1.75
N VAL A 59 4.98 5.67 2.33
CA VAL A 59 5.76 6.79 1.79
C VAL A 59 6.72 7.27 2.87
N SER A 60 8.02 7.25 2.58
CA SER A 60 9.07 7.68 3.51
C SER A 60 9.78 8.93 3.02
N TRP A 61 10.09 9.84 3.93
CA TRP A 61 10.87 11.05 3.67
C TRP A 61 11.93 11.25 4.76
N ASP A 62 13.16 11.57 4.33
CA ASP A 62 14.34 11.70 5.20
C ASP A 62 14.51 13.10 5.83
N GLY A 63 13.71 14.09 5.39
CA GLY A 63 13.80 15.47 5.86
C GLY A 63 14.71 16.37 5.05
N ALA A 64 15.46 15.83 4.09
CA ALA A 64 16.51 16.54 3.36
C ALA A 64 15.99 17.10 2.04
N THR A 65 15.03 18.03 2.10
CA THR A 65 14.56 18.75 0.92
C THR A 65 15.07 20.21 0.93
N PRO A 66 15.80 20.68 -0.10
CA PRO A 66 16.38 22.03 -0.11
C PRO A 66 15.35 23.16 -0.02
N ASN A 67 14.18 23.00 -0.65
CA ASN A 67 13.09 23.98 -0.64
C ASN A 67 11.72 23.28 -0.67
N PRO A 68 11.22 22.77 0.46
CA PRO A 68 9.91 22.13 0.49
C PRO A 68 8.81 23.17 0.24
N PRO A 69 7.75 22.85 -0.53
CA PRO A 69 6.64 23.77 -0.77
C PRO A 69 5.91 24.14 0.53
N LYS A 70 6.09 25.39 0.98
CA LYS A 70 5.54 25.89 2.26
C LYS A 70 4.10 26.43 2.16
N THR A 71 3.61 26.70 0.95
CA THR A 71 2.33 27.39 0.71
C THR A 71 1.20 26.47 0.28
N ARG A 72 1.48 25.22 -0.13
CA ARG A 72 0.44 24.24 -0.48
C ARG A 72 -0.35 23.84 0.78
N ALA A 73 -1.65 23.63 0.65
CA ALA A 73 -2.52 23.23 1.77
C ALA A 73 -2.46 21.72 2.08
N PHE A 74 -2.11 20.88 1.09
CA PHE A 74 -2.03 19.41 1.17
C PHE A 74 -0.76 18.90 0.49
N GLY A 75 -0.50 17.58 0.52
CA GLY A 75 0.67 16.96 -0.12
C GLY A 75 1.99 17.44 0.46
N ARG A 76 2.07 17.52 1.80
CA ARG A 76 3.21 18.04 2.54
C ARG A 76 3.59 17.10 3.67
N PHE A 77 4.89 17.01 3.94
CA PHE A 77 5.41 16.40 5.15
C PHE A 77 5.60 17.43 6.25
N THR A 78 5.11 17.12 7.45
CA THR A 78 5.35 17.94 8.65
C THR A 78 6.66 17.58 9.32
N HIS A 79 7.04 16.29 9.29
CA HIS A 79 8.27 15.77 9.89
C HIS A 79 8.84 14.64 9.00
N PRO A 80 10.14 14.36 9.08
CA PRO A 80 10.72 13.16 8.49
C PRO A 80 10.12 11.90 9.10
N GLY A 81 9.96 10.85 8.31
CA GLY A 81 9.39 9.59 8.77
C GLY A 81 8.77 8.75 7.67
N CYS A 82 8.12 7.66 8.07
CA CYS A 82 7.37 6.76 7.20
C CYS A 82 5.87 6.87 7.50
N TYR A 83 5.09 7.15 6.46
CA TYR A 83 3.64 7.30 6.50
C TYR A 83 3.02 6.13 5.76
N THR A 84 2.23 5.32 6.46
CA THR A 84 1.63 4.10 5.91
C THR A 84 0.12 4.12 6.04
N THR A 85 -0.59 3.66 5.02
CA THR A 85 -2.04 3.48 5.04
C THR A 85 -2.47 2.26 4.22
N THR A 86 -3.57 1.63 4.59
CA THR A 86 -4.19 0.58 3.79
C THR A 86 -5.05 1.17 2.68
N VAL A 87 -5.05 0.53 1.52
CA VAL A 87 -5.75 1.03 0.33
C VAL A 87 -6.81 0.02 -0.11
N THR A 88 -8.00 0.51 -0.44
CA THR A 88 -9.09 -0.27 -1.04
C THR A 88 -9.49 0.36 -2.36
N ARG A 89 -9.93 -0.47 -3.32
CA ARG A 89 -10.34 -0.06 -4.68
C ARG A 89 -9.33 0.90 -5.35
N PRO A 90 -8.05 0.51 -5.46
CA PRO A 90 -7.01 1.37 -6.04
C PRO A 90 -7.36 1.86 -7.45
N ALA A 91 -8.00 1.03 -8.29
CA ALA A 91 -8.46 1.45 -9.62
C ALA A 91 -9.48 2.61 -9.58
N LEU A 92 -10.38 2.66 -8.57
CA LEU A 92 -11.34 3.74 -8.39
C LEU A 92 -10.65 5.04 -7.98
N PHE A 93 -9.64 4.95 -7.11
CA PHE A 93 -8.89 6.10 -6.61
C PHE A 93 -7.64 6.42 -7.41
N ARG A 94 -7.41 5.75 -8.55
CA ARG A 94 -6.14 5.81 -9.30
C ARG A 94 -5.73 7.24 -9.62
N ALA A 95 -6.65 8.06 -10.14
CA ALA A 95 -6.36 9.45 -10.47
C ALA A 95 -5.94 10.27 -9.24
N TYR A 96 -6.66 10.12 -8.12
CA TYR A 96 -6.36 10.81 -6.88
C TYR A 96 -5.01 10.38 -6.30
N LEU A 97 -4.78 9.06 -6.19
CA LEU A 97 -3.55 8.53 -5.63
C LEU A 97 -2.34 8.89 -6.50
N LEU A 98 -2.49 8.88 -7.83
CA LEU A 98 -1.46 9.32 -8.75
C LEU A 98 -1.08 10.78 -8.51
N GLU A 99 -2.07 11.68 -8.39
CA GLU A 99 -1.82 13.08 -8.11
C GLU A 99 -1.07 13.25 -6.78
N GLN A 100 -1.58 12.66 -5.70
CA GLN A 100 -0.97 12.82 -4.36
C GLN A 100 0.44 12.23 -4.29
N LEU A 101 0.67 11.05 -4.89
CA LEU A 101 1.98 10.43 -4.93
C LEU A 101 2.98 11.24 -5.76
N ASN A 102 2.55 11.80 -6.90
CA ASN A 102 3.40 12.68 -7.70
C ASN A 102 3.86 13.91 -6.91
N LEU A 103 2.97 14.53 -6.12
CA LEU A 103 3.33 15.68 -5.30
C LEU A 103 4.46 15.35 -4.31
N VAL A 104 4.32 14.25 -3.57
CA VAL A 104 5.33 13.87 -2.57
C VAL A 104 6.60 13.28 -3.20
N TYR A 105 6.48 12.61 -4.33
CA TYR A 105 7.62 12.04 -5.05
C TYR A 105 8.51 13.13 -5.65
N HIS A 106 7.92 14.08 -6.39
CA HIS A 106 8.68 15.13 -7.07
C HIS A 106 9.16 16.23 -6.13
N ASP A 107 8.31 16.69 -5.21
CA ASP A 107 8.65 17.86 -4.38
C ASP A 107 9.57 17.51 -3.21
N TYR A 108 9.55 16.25 -2.75
CA TYR A 108 10.29 15.81 -1.56
C TYR A 108 11.28 14.67 -1.82
N GLY A 109 11.27 14.07 -3.01
CA GLY A 109 12.08 12.87 -3.29
C GLY A 109 11.64 11.66 -2.45
N ALA A 110 10.37 11.59 -2.09
CA ALA A 110 9.86 10.58 -1.17
C ALA A 110 10.03 9.16 -1.72
N HIS A 111 10.35 8.22 -0.83
CA HIS A 111 10.48 6.81 -1.15
C HIS A 111 9.13 6.10 -1.02
N ILE A 112 8.61 5.56 -2.12
CA ILE A 112 7.31 4.88 -2.15
C ILE A 112 7.51 3.37 -2.15
N ALA A 113 6.78 2.66 -1.28
CA ALA A 113 6.76 1.20 -1.24
C ALA A 113 5.32 0.68 -1.11
N VAL A 114 5.08 -0.49 -1.68
CA VAL A 114 3.78 -1.19 -1.60
C VAL A 114 3.99 -2.63 -1.16
N VAL A 115 3.31 -3.02 -0.09
CA VAL A 115 3.40 -4.35 0.54
C VAL A 115 2.02 -4.86 0.94
N TYR A 116 1.88 -6.15 1.23
CA TYR A 116 0.70 -6.64 1.96
C TYR A 116 0.70 -6.05 3.38
N HIS A 117 -0.46 -5.64 3.89
CA HIS A 117 -0.55 -5.19 5.27
C HIS A 117 -0.27 -6.38 6.22
N ASP A 118 0.85 -6.34 6.93
CA ASP A 118 1.23 -7.38 7.87
C ASP A 118 0.43 -7.22 9.18
N TYR A 119 -0.59 -8.08 9.39
CA TYR A 119 -1.28 -8.18 10.68
C TYR A 119 -0.50 -9.00 11.73
N GLY A 120 0.60 -9.65 11.35
CA GLY A 120 1.38 -10.58 12.19
C GLY A 120 2.50 -9.96 13.01
N ALA A 121 2.96 -8.74 12.71
CA ALA A 121 4.08 -8.12 13.42
C ALA A 121 3.75 -7.59 14.82
N HIS A 122 2.47 -7.47 15.20
CA HIS A 122 2.04 -6.91 16.49
C HIS A 122 1.75 -7.95 17.59
N MET A 123 2.03 -9.24 17.33
CA MET A 123 1.84 -10.31 18.32
C MET A 123 3.19 -10.87 18.81
N ARG A 124 4.01 -10.00 19.41
CA ARG A 124 5.15 -10.37 20.26
C ARG A 124 5.07 -9.67 21.59
#